data_AF-A0A482WCG6-F1
#
_entry.id   AF-A0A482WCG6-F1
#
_cell.length_a   1.000
_cell.length_b   1.000
_cell.length_c   1.000
_cell.angle_alpha   90.00
_cell.angle_beta   90.00
_cell.angle_gamma   90.00
#
_symmetry.space_group_name_H-M   'P 1'
#
loop_
_entity.id
_entity.type
_entity.pdbx_description
1 polymer ?
#
loop_
_entity_poly.entity_id
_entity_poly.type
_entity_poly.pdbx_seq_one_letter_code
_entity_poly.pdbx_strand_id
1 'polypeptide(L)'
;MFKKIEVSVTTMLKRKLSKASLASAASKNFKSSDKNEVLNLSAENSPPSDKSEYFPNSDSALSFEQKFLNIQLELNSFLKPLTFKSPVAYVYNPVEYAYKANEKYIMQYCKGPKKLLFVGMNPGPFGMCQTGVPFGEIKIVRDWLKIEEEVGKPEKECPKKPVLGFACPRSEVSGDRLWNVFKKVCGTPEVFFKHCFVYNYCPIALLKSDGSNLTPSDIKDSQELEDICDKYYFRIIQLLQPEIIVGIGRYAEKRTLTVLKSNSCDIQVLCLVHPSPRVVNNQNWPQKAETFLKGKDLLKYMTN
;
A
#
# COMPACT_ATOMS: atom_id res chain seq x y z
N MET A 1 -32.86 29.07 27.20
CA MET A 1 -31.79 28.72 28.16
C MET A 1 -30.67 28.05 27.35
N PHE A 2 -29.81 28.86 26.72
CA PHE A 2 -28.71 28.40 25.86
C PHE A 2 -27.48 29.25 26.19
N LYS A 3 -26.39 28.61 26.66
CA LYS A 3 -25.03 29.17 26.76
C LYS A 3 -24.05 27.99 26.67
N LYS A 4 -23.32 27.90 25.55
CA LYS A 4 -21.88 28.23 25.39
C LYS A 4 -20.94 27.29 26.15
N ILE A 5 -20.30 26.36 25.44
CA ILE A 5 -18.90 25.98 25.67
C ILE A 5 -18.27 25.67 24.30
N GLU A 6 -17.47 26.62 23.83
CA GLU A 6 -16.41 26.44 22.83
C GLU A 6 -15.15 27.01 23.50
N VAL A 7 -13.96 26.54 23.10
CA VAL A 7 -12.60 26.92 23.57
C VAL A 7 -11.94 25.89 24.49
N SER A 8 -11.11 25.00 23.93
CA SER A 8 -9.90 24.48 24.59
C SER A 8 -8.97 23.76 23.60
N VAL A 9 -8.10 24.49 22.89
CA VAL A 9 -6.83 23.94 22.35
C VAL A 9 -5.68 24.98 22.39
N THR A 10 -5.97 26.28 22.50
CA THR A 10 -4.95 27.33 22.35
C THR A 10 -4.10 27.63 23.60
N THR A 11 -4.31 26.95 24.73
CA THR A 11 -3.64 27.29 26.01
C THR A 11 -2.41 26.43 26.35
N MET A 12 -2.11 25.36 25.58
CA MET A 12 -0.96 24.48 25.88
C MET A 12 0.37 24.89 25.21
N LEU A 13 0.36 25.78 24.21
CA LEU A 13 1.58 26.18 23.49
C LEU A 13 2.31 27.40 24.09
N LYS A 14 1.74 28.09 25.08
CA LYS A 14 2.37 29.28 25.71
C LYS A 14 3.21 29.00 26.96
N ARG A 15 3.38 27.74 27.38
CA ARG A 15 4.11 27.38 28.62
C ARG A 15 5.48 26.72 28.44
N LYS A 16 6.00 26.58 27.20
CA LYS A 16 7.30 25.93 26.94
C LYS A 16 8.41 26.85 26.42
N LEU A 17 8.24 28.18 26.41
CA LEU A 17 9.26 29.13 25.94
C LEU A 17 9.81 30.09 27.02
N SER A 18 9.65 29.84 28.32
CA SER A 18 10.14 30.76 29.37
C SER A 18 11.24 30.22 30.29
N LYS A 19 12.01 29.21 29.87
CA LYS A 19 13.20 28.77 30.60
C LYS A 19 14.40 28.58 29.68
N ALA A 20 15.02 29.69 29.31
CA ALA A 20 16.44 29.75 29.00
C ALA A 20 16.96 31.11 29.50
N SER A 21 17.89 31.04 30.44
CA SER A 21 18.60 32.15 31.07
C SER A 21 19.34 33.01 30.04
N LEU A 22 19.55 34.29 30.34
CA LEU A 22 20.86 34.93 30.18
C LEU A 22 20.93 36.21 31.00
N ALA A 23 22.05 36.33 31.69
CA ALA A 23 22.42 37.41 32.58
C ALA A 23 22.75 38.71 31.83
N SER A 24 22.80 39.78 32.62
CA SER A 24 23.13 41.17 32.32
C SER A 24 24.10 41.45 31.17
N ALA A 25 23.70 42.38 30.29
CA ALA A 25 24.60 43.38 29.71
C ALA A 25 23.80 44.65 29.43
N ALA A 26 24.23 45.76 30.03
CA ALA A 26 23.67 47.08 29.83
C ALA A 26 24.01 47.60 28.42
N SER A 27 23.06 48.24 27.74
CA SER A 27 23.36 49.41 26.91
C SER A 27 22.11 50.20 26.50
N LYS A 28 22.04 51.40 27.07
CA LYS A 28 21.73 52.70 26.45
C LYS A 28 20.62 52.81 25.40
N ASN A 29 19.58 53.53 25.83
CA ASN A 29 18.66 54.38 25.06
C ASN A 29 19.14 54.83 23.68
N PHE A 30 18.28 54.66 22.66
CA PHE A 30 18.10 55.68 21.64
C PHE A 30 16.62 55.91 21.33
N LYS A 31 16.28 57.19 21.20
CA LYS A 31 14.94 57.76 21.13
C LYS A 31 14.23 57.45 19.81
N SER A 32 12.90 57.42 19.93
CA SER A 32 11.88 57.42 18.90
C SER A 32 12.03 58.55 17.88
N SER A 33 11.74 58.24 16.62
CA SER A 33 11.10 59.18 15.70
C SER A 33 10.08 58.43 14.85
N ASP A 34 8.82 58.80 15.03
CA ASP A 34 7.65 58.29 14.32
C ASP A 34 7.78 58.39 12.80
N LYS A 35 7.50 57.28 12.12
CA LYS A 35 6.86 57.30 10.81
C LYS A 35 5.80 56.19 10.80
N ASN A 36 4.54 56.61 10.79
CA ASN A 36 3.39 55.76 10.50
C ASN A 36 3.53 55.20 9.07
N GLU A 37 4.01 53.98 8.93
CA GLU A 37 3.81 53.16 7.73
C GLU A 37 2.76 52.09 8.04
N VAL A 38 1.58 52.25 7.46
CA VAL A 38 0.55 51.22 7.42
C VAL A 38 1.05 50.13 6.48
N LEU A 39 1.49 49.00 7.04
CA LEU A 39 1.88 47.82 6.27
C LEU A 39 0.65 47.23 5.57
N ASN A 40 0.54 47.50 4.26
CA ASN A 40 -0.46 46.92 3.39
C ASN A 40 -0.06 45.47 3.06
N LEU A 41 -0.78 44.49 3.61
CA LEU A 41 -0.58 43.05 3.39
C LEU A 41 -1.40 42.53 2.20
N SER A 42 -1.45 43.28 1.08
CA SER A 42 -2.06 42.76 -0.14
C SER A 42 -1.09 41.80 -0.86
N ALA A 43 -1.62 40.65 -1.25
CA ALA A 43 -0.88 39.53 -1.86
C ALA A 43 -0.36 39.79 -3.30
N GLU A 44 -0.36 41.04 -3.75
CA GLU A 44 -0.07 41.40 -5.16
C GLU A 44 1.39 41.82 -5.41
N ASN A 45 2.25 41.82 -4.38
CA ASN A 45 3.68 42.16 -4.53
C ASN A 45 4.64 41.03 -4.07
N SER A 46 4.19 39.77 -4.04
CA SER A 46 5.13 38.66 -3.80
C SER A 46 5.85 38.29 -5.10
N PRO A 47 7.20 38.33 -5.15
CA PRO A 47 7.93 37.80 -6.30
C PRO A 47 7.68 36.28 -6.44
N PRO A 48 7.80 35.72 -7.65
CA PRO A 48 7.63 34.28 -7.86
C PRO A 48 8.57 33.53 -6.92
N SER A 49 8.03 32.55 -6.18
CA SER A 49 8.75 31.81 -5.15
C SER A 49 9.96 31.08 -5.73
N ASP A 50 11.13 31.69 -5.62
CA ASP A 50 12.39 30.99 -5.85
C ASP A 50 12.61 29.93 -4.78
N LYS A 51 12.97 28.74 -5.24
CA LYS A 51 13.25 27.55 -4.44
C LYS A 51 14.35 27.87 -3.43
N SER A 52 14.07 27.70 -2.14
CA SER A 52 15.08 27.82 -1.09
C SER A 52 16.12 26.71 -1.21
N GLU A 53 17.37 27.08 -1.45
CA GLU A 53 18.52 26.16 -1.59
C GLU A 53 18.85 25.43 -0.27
N TYR A 54 18.33 25.92 0.86
CA TYR A 54 18.61 25.38 2.21
C TYR A 54 17.57 24.38 2.71
N PHE A 55 16.41 24.27 2.04
CA PHE A 55 15.36 23.30 2.39
C PHE A 55 14.77 22.70 1.10
N PRO A 56 15.47 21.76 0.44
CA PRO A 56 14.85 21.03 -0.66
C PRO A 56 13.61 20.31 -0.13
N ASN A 57 12.46 20.54 -0.76
CA ASN A 57 11.21 19.84 -0.48
C ASN A 57 11.47 18.33 -0.47
N SER A 58 11.34 17.67 0.69
CA SER A 58 11.75 16.28 0.91
C SER A 58 11.04 15.29 -0.03
N ASP A 59 9.85 15.62 -0.52
CA ASP A 59 9.08 14.79 -1.44
C ASP A 59 9.63 14.76 -2.88
N SER A 60 10.44 15.75 -3.26
CA SER A 60 11.08 15.80 -4.59
C SER A 60 12.33 14.91 -4.69
N ALA A 61 12.89 14.47 -3.56
CA ALA A 61 14.12 13.69 -3.49
C ALA A 61 13.91 12.17 -3.51
N LEU A 62 12.69 11.69 -3.26
CA LEU A 62 12.42 10.25 -3.18
C LEU A 62 12.33 9.60 -4.57
N SER A 63 12.97 8.44 -4.70
CA SER A 63 12.79 7.57 -5.87
C SER A 63 11.34 7.10 -5.98
N PHE A 64 10.94 6.59 -7.15
CA PHE A 64 9.56 6.15 -7.37
C PHE A 64 9.16 5.00 -6.43
N GLU A 65 10.09 4.07 -6.21
CA GLU A 65 9.95 2.92 -5.33
C GLU A 65 9.84 3.36 -3.86
N GLN A 66 10.63 4.36 -3.45
CA GLN A 66 10.55 4.94 -2.11
C GLN A 66 9.20 5.63 -1.86
N LYS A 67 8.63 6.31 -2.86
CA LYS A 67 7.28 6.86 -2.76
C LYS A 67 6.24 5.77 -2.55
N PHE A 68 6.36 4.64 -3.26
CA PHE A 68 5.49 3.48 -3.04
C PHE A 68 5.62 2.95 -1.61
N LEU A 69 6.85 2.73 -1.14
CA LEU A 69 7.13 2.22 0.21
C LEU A 69 6.56 3.16 1.28
N ASN A 70 6.68 4.47 1.11
CA ASN A 70 6.10 5.44 2.04
C ASN A 70 4.57 5.34 2.10
N ILE A 71 3.89 5.21 0.96
CA ILE A 71 2.43 4.99 0.94
C ILE A 71 2.07 3.70 1.71
N GLN A 72 2.86 2.63 1.57
CA GLN A 72 2.65 1.39 2.29
C GLN A 72 2.92 1.50 3.81
N LEU A 73 3.99 2.20 4.21
CA LEU A 73 4.31 2.43 5.62
C LEU A 73 3.22 3.27 6.30
N GLU A 74 2.73 4.30 5.61
CA GLU A 74 1.60 5.07 6.08
C GLU A 74 0.34 4.21 6.22
N LEU A 75 -0.01 3.41 5.19
CA LEU A 75 -1.13 2.45 5.29
C LEU A 75 -1.00 1.57 6.54
N ASN A 76 0.18 0.98 6.78
CA ASN A 76 0.42 0.16 7.96
C ASN A 76 0.21 0.92 9.27
N SER A 77 0.63 2.20 9.34
CA SER A 77 0.43 3.02 10.54
C SER A 77 -1.04 3.22 10.89
N PHE A 78 -1.93 3.28 9.89
CA PHE A 78 -3.38 3.38 10.07
C PHE A 78 -4.05 2.02 10.33
N LEU A 79 -3.49 0.93 9.82
CA LEU A 79 -4.01 -0.42 10.07
C LEU A 79 -3.63 -0.96 11.45
N LYS A 80 -2.45 -0.60 11.96
CA LYS A 80 -1.92 -1.08 13.24
C LYS A 80 -2.86 -0.92 14.46
N PRO A 81 -3.56 0.21 14.67
CA PRO A 81 -4.46 0.37 15.81
C PRO A 81 -5.81 -0.38 15.66
N LEU A 82 -6.12 -0.93 14.49
CA LEU A 82 -7.40 -1.59 14.27
C LEU A 82 -7.54 -2.84 15.15
N THR A 83 -8.69 -2.96 15.82
CA THR A 83 -9.05 -4.14 16.59
C THR A 83 -10.16 -4.90 15.90
N PHE A 84 -10.01 -6.23 15.80
CA PHE A 84 -11.00 -7.09 15.18
C PHE A 84 -11.74 -7.92 16.23
N LYS A 85 -13.06 -7.97 16.11
CA LYS A 85 -13.90 -8.82 16.96
C LYS A 85 -13.92 -10.26 16.44
N SER A 86 -14.45 -11.16 17.26
CA SER A 86 -14.79 -12.53 16.85
C SER A 86 -15.58 -12.53 15.53
N PRO A 87 -15.26 -13.42 14.57
CA PRO A 87 -14.43 -14.62 14.72
C PRO A 87 -12.93 -14.43 14.43
N VAL A 88 -12.44 -13.20 14.25
CA VAL A 88 -11.00 -12.94 14.07
C VAL A 88 -10.26 -13.25 15.38
N ALA A 89 -9.24 -14.10 15.31
CA ALA A 89 -8.41 -14.50 16.45
C ALA A 89 -6.92 -14.16 16.27
N TYR A 90 -6.47 -14.05 15.01
CA TYR A 90 -5.11 -13.67 14.63
C TYR A 90 -5.14 -12.73 13.41
N VAL A 91 -4.23 -11.75 13.42
CA VAL A 91 -4.04 -10.76 12.35
C VAL A 91 -2.58 -10.82 11.94
N TYR A 92 -2.32 -11.06 10.66
CA TYR A 92 -0.98 -11.11 10.11
C TYR A 92 -0.79 -9.93 9.16
N ASN A 93 0.26 -9.13 9.38
CA ASN A 93 0.68 -8.08 8.47
C ASN A 93 2.05 -8.41 7.82
N PRO A 94 2.10 -9.16 6.70
CA PRO A 94 3.35 -9.56 6.06
C PRO A 94 4.21 -8.41 5.56
N VAL A 95 3.64 -7.24 5.26
CA VAL A 95 4.45 -6.08 4.87
C VAL A 95 5.21 -5.45 6.05
N GLU A 96 4.97 -5.92 7.28
CA GLU A 96 5.78 -5.58 8.46
C GLU A 96 6.81 -6.68 8.76
N TYR A 97 6.37 -7.92 9.02
CA TYR A 97 7.31 -8.98 9.44
C TYR A 97 8.12 -9.58 8.29
N ALA A 98 7.66 -9.49 7.03
CA ALA A 98 8.39 -9.89 5.83
C ALA A 98 8.87 -8.65 5.03
N TYR A 99 9.09 -7.52 5.72
CA TYR A 99 9.41 -6.23 5.11
C TYR A 99 10.60 -6.30 4.14
N LYS A 100 11.70 -6.98 4.48
CA LYS A 100 12.89 -7.07 3.60
C LYS A 100 12.55 -7.65 2.22
N ALA A 101 11.78 -8.74 2.19
CA ALA A 101 11.36 -9.36 0.93
C ALA A 101 10.38 -8.46 0.14
N ASN A 102 9.45 -7.82 0.84
CA ASN A 102 8.49 -6.91 0.24
C ASN A 102 9.15 -5.63 -0.31
N GLU A 103 10.09 -5.05 0.43
CA GLU A 103 10.92 -3.92 0.01
C GLU A 103 11.69 -4.30 -1.25
N LYS A 104 12.38 -5.45 -1.24
CA LYS A 104 13.11 -5.93 -2.42
C LYS A 104 12.21 -6.09 -3.65
N TYR A 105 11.00 -6.64 -3.48
CA TYR A 105 10.00 -6.73 -4.55
C TYR A 105 9.68 -5.36 -5.16
N ILE A 106 9.42 -4.36 -4.33
CA ILE A 106 9.06 -3.00 -4.76
C ILE A 106 10.27 -2.31 -5.40
N MET A 107 11.44 -2.35 -4.75
CA MET A 107 12.67 -1.73 -5.24
C MET A 107 13.14 -2.33 -6.57
N GLN A 108 12.94 -3.62 -6.77
CA GLN A 108 13.37 -4.30 -8.00
C GLN A 108 12.39 -4.07 -9.16
N TYR A 109 11.08 -4.06 -8.89
CA TYR A 109 10.08 -4.18 -9.95
C TYR A 109 9.13 -2.98 -10.10
N CYS A 110 9.12 -2.03 -9.16
CA CYS A 110 8.23 -0.87 -9.17
C CYS A 110 8.94 0.43 -9.62
N LYS A 111 9.84 0.37 -10.61
CA LYS A 111 10.70 1.50 -10.99
C LYS A 111 10.05 2.63 -11.79
N GLY A 112 8.74 2.84 -11.65
CA GLY A 112 7.98 3.82 -12.42
C GLY A 112 6.52 3.41 -12.66
N PRO A 113 5.77 4.25 -13.39
CA PRO A 113 4.36 3.99 -13.72
C PRO A 113 4.13 2.63 -14.39
N LYS A 114 2.94 2.07 -14.19
CA LYS A 114 2.56 0.71 -14.61
C LYS A 114 1.26 0.76 -15.38
N LYS A 115 1.30 0.47 -16.68
CA LYS A 115 0.14 0.54 -17.57
C LYS A 115 -0.95 -0.46 -17.19
N LEU A 116 -0.56 -1.64 -16.67
CA LEU A 116 -1.47 -2.71 -16.30
C LEU A 116 -1.24 -3.14 -14.84
N LEU A 117 -2.23 -2.92 -13.97
CA LEU A 117 -2.14 -3.29 -12.56
C LEU A 117 -3.01 -4.51 -12.26
N PHE A 118 -2.42 -5.57 -11.72
CA PHE A 118 -3.13 -6.75 -11.22
C PHE A 118 -3.35 -6.63 -9.72
N VAL A 119 -4.60 -6.76 -9.27
CA VAL A 119 -4.96 -6.53 -7.86
C VAL A 119 -5.64 -7.73 -7.26
N GLY A 120 -4.97 -8.35 -6.28
CA GLY A 120 -5.56 -9.35 -5.40
C GLY A 120 -6.28 -8.72 -4.21
N MET A 121 -6.99 -9.56 -3.46
CA MET A 121 -7.74 -9.12 -2.28
C MET A 121 -6.81 -8.88 -1.08
N ASN A 122 -6.17 -9.94 -0.59
CA ASN A 122 -5.31 -9.92 0.58
C ASN A 122 -4.37 -11.15 0.62
N PRO A 123 -3.37 -11.18 1.52
CA PRO A 123 -2.40 -12.27 1.60
C PRO A 123 -3.04 -13.64 1.84
N GLY A 124 -2.57 -14.65 1.11
CA GLY A 124 -2.82 -16.04 1.44
C GLY A 124 -1.78 -16.60 2.44
N PRO A 125 -2.15 -17.62 3.23
CA PRO A 125 -1.35 -18.08 4.37
C PRO A 125 -0.04 -18.77 4.00
N PHE A 126 0.11 -19.25 2.75
CA PHE A 126 1.29 -19.98 2.29
C PHE A 126 2.04 -19.27 1.16
N GLY A 127 1.53 -18.13 0.71
CA GLY A 127 2.19 -17.25 -0.25
C GLY A 127 2.68 -15.99 0.43
N MET A 128 1.95 -14.88 0.26
CA MET A 128 2.36 -13.57 0.76
C MET A 128 2.57 -13.52 2.29
N CYS A 129 1.83 -14.30 3.10
CA CYS A 129 2.10 -14.40 4.55
C CYS A 129 3.46 -15.06 4.88
N GLN A 130 4.10 -15.72 3.91
CA GLN A 130 5.41 -16.34 4.08
C GLN A 130 6.50 -15.54 3.39
N THR A 131 6.19 -14.81 2.32
CA THR A 131 7.21 -14.19 1.45
C THR A 131 7.16 -12.68 1.39
N GLY A 132 6.09 -12.02 1.87
CA GLY A 132 5.89 -10.58 1.69
C GLY A 132 5.55 -10.14 0.26
N VAL A 133 5.51 -11.08 -0.71
CA VAL A 133 5.21 -10.80 -2.12
C VAL A 133 3.75 -11.16 -2.44
N PRO A 134 2.98 -10.30 -3.13
CA PRO A 134 1.61 -10.63 -3.56
C PRO A 134 1.54 -11.93 -4.34
N PHE A 135 0.58 -12.80 -4.00
CA PHE A 135 0.48 -14.15 -4.57
C PHE A 135 1.80 -14.94 -4.47
N GLY A 136 2.63 -14.65 -3.48
CA GLY A 136 4.04 -15.03 -3.48
C GLY A 136 4.29 -16.47 -3.04
N GLU A 137 3.97 -17.42 -3.91
CA GLU A 137 4.36 -18.82 -3.71
C GLU A 137 5.88 -18.97 -3.62
N ILE A 138 6.37 -19.78 -2.67
CA ILE A 138 7.78 -19.81 -2.27
C ILE A 138 8.73 -20.02 -3.46
N LYS A 139 8.50 -21.05 -4.27
CA LYS A 139 9.43 -21.44 -5.35
C LYS A 139 9.44 -20.39 -6.44
N ILE A 140 8.29 -19.87 -6.86
CA ILE A 140 8.25 -18.89 -7.95
C ILE A 140 8.84 -17.54 -7.51
N VAL A 141 8.66 -17.14 -6.25
CA VAL A 141 9.28 -15.94 -5.68
C VAL A 141 10.80 -16.07 -5.62
N ARG A 142 11.31 -17.19 -5.09
CA ARG A 142 12.77 -17.42 -5.02
C ARG A 142 13.39 -17.61 -6.40
N ASP A 143 12.83 -18.52 -7.20
CA ASP A 143 13.52 -19.04 -8.39
C ASP A 143 13.29 -18.17 -9.62
N TRP A 144 12.15 -17.47 -9.72
CA TRP A 144 11.82 -16.61 -10.86
C TRP A 144 11.90 -15.12 -10.54
N LEU A 145 11.31 -14.67 -9.42
CA LEU A 145 11.43 -13.26 -8.99
C LEU A 145 12.78 -12.94 -8.33
N LYS A 146 13.60 -13.96 -8.00
CA LYS A 146 14.93 -13.79 -7.39
C LYS A 146 14.89 -13.04 -6.04
N ILE A 147 13.83 -13.28 -5.28
CA ILE A 147 13.63 -12.69 -3.95
C ILE A 147 13.65 -13.83 -2.93
N GLU A 148 14.61 -13.75 -2.02
CA GLU A 148 14.74 -14.62 -0.85
C GLU A 148 15.43 -13.80 0.22
N GLU A 149 14.68 -13.45 1.25
CA GLU A 149 15.12 -12.56 2.32
C GLU A 149 14.64 -13.10 3.67
N GLU A 150 15.22 -12.59 4.75
CA GLU A 150 14.79 -12.93 6.11
C GLU A 150 13.33 -12.51 6.35
N VAL A 151 12.57 -13.41 6.99
CA VAL A 151 11.17 -13.20 7.35
C VAL A 151 11.00 -13.39 8.85
N GLY A 152 10.52 -12.35 9.52
CA GLY A 152 10.20 -12.36 10.94
C GLY A 152 8.86 -13.04 11.25
N LYS A 153 8.28 -12.70 12.39
CA LYS A 153 7.05 -13.29 12.91
C LYS A 153 5.97 -12.23 13.14
N PRO A 154 4.68 -12.58 12.99
CA PRO A 154 3.59 -11.73 13.49
C PRO A 154 3.63 -11.69 15.03
N GLU A 155 3.09 -10.62 15.63
CA GLU A 155 3.04 -10.43 17.09
C GLU A 155 2.35 -11.61 17.80
N LYS A 156 1.25 -12.09 17.22
CA LYS A 156 0.52 -13.27 17.69
C LYS A 156 0.39 -14.28 16.57
N GLU A 157 1.20 -15.33 16.64
CA GLU A 157 1.20 -16.41 15.66
C GLU A 157 0.10 -17.44 15.94
N CYS A 158 -0.64 -17.82 14.90
CA CYS A 158 -1.56 -18.95 14.93
C CYS A 158 -0.76 -20.27 14.84
N PRO A 159 -0.87 -21.17 15.84
CA PRO A 159 -0.11 -22.44 15.83
C PRO A 159 -0.39 -23.33 14.60
N LYS A 160 -1.58 -23.21 14.00
CA LYS A 160 -1.98 -23.96 12.79
C LYS A 160 -1.51 -23.31 11.49
N LYS A 161 -1.01 -22.07 11.54
CA LYS A 161 -0.54 -21.27 10.40
C LYS A 161 0.77 -20.55 10.76
N PRO A 162 1.85 -21.28 11.10
CA PRO A 162 3.12 -20.65 11.39
C PRO A 162 3.70 -19.96 10.16
N VAL A 163 4.38 -18.84 10.36
CA VAL A 163 5.20 -18.14 9.37
C VAL A 163 6.60 -18.75 9.42
N LEU A 164 6.94 -19.54 8.42
CA LEU A 164 8.22 -20.23 8.28
C LEU A 164 9.13 -19.54 7.25
N GLY A 165 8.67 -18.42 6.67
CA GLY A 165 9.41 -17.71 5.64
C GLY A 165 9.58 -18.56 4.37
N PHE A 166 10.73 -18.40 3.72
CA PHE A 166 11.12 -19.20 2.54
C PHE A 166 11.40 -20.68 2.85
N ALA A 167 11.47 -21.06 4.13
CA ALA A 167 11.54 -22.47 4.55
C ALA A 167 10.16 -23.15 4.63
N CYS A 168 9.06 -22.44 4.33
CA CYS A 168 7.73 -23.04 4.32
C CYS A 168 7.66 -24.20 3.31
N PRO A 169 7.32 -25.43 3.73
CA PRO A 169 7.27 -26.57 2.83
C PRO A 169 5.99 -26.61 1.97
N ARG A 170 5.05 -25.70 2.24
CA ARG A 170 3.74 -25.67 1.59
C ARG A 170 3.77 -24.73 0.40
N SER A 171 3.16 -25.15 -0.69
CA SER A 171 2.93 -24.32 -1.86
C SER A 171 1.55 -23.65 -1.80
N GLU A 172 1.49 -22.37 -2.17
CA GLU A 172 0.23 -21.65 -2.38
C GLU A 172 -0.22 -21.80 -3.83
N VAL A 173 -1.22 -22.67 -4.06
CA VAL A 173 -1.77 -22.98 -5.39
C VAL A 173 -2.21 -21.73 -6.17
N SER A 174 -2.76 -20.72 -5.48
CA SER A 174 -3.17 -19.47 -6.13
C SER A 174 -1.98 -18.70 -6.70
N GLY A 175 -0.90 -18.61 -5.94
CA GLY A 175 0.33 -17.94 -6.36
C GLY A 175 1.07 -18.71 -7.44
N ASP A 176 1.20 -20.02 -7.28
CA ASP A 176 1.79 -20.92 -8.27
C ASP A 176 1.11 -20.75 -9.63
N ARG A 177 -0.23 -20.84 -9.66
CA ARG A 177 -1.00 -20.69 -10.91
C ARG A 177 -0.78 -19.32 -11.56
N LEU A 178 -0.90 -18.23 -10.80
CA LEU A 178 -0.79 -16.87 -11.32
C LEU A 178 0.59 -16.60 -11.91
N TRP A 179 1.64 -16.79 -11.11
CA TRP A 179 2.99 -16.43 -11.52
C TRP A 179 3.53 -17.37 -12.61
N ASN A 180 3.15 -18.64 -12.63
CA ASN A 180 3.56 -19.51 -13.74
C ASN A 180 2.92 -19.13 -15.08
N VAL A 181 1.70 -18.56 -15.10
CA VAL A 181 1.13 -17.97 -16.32
C VAL A 181 1.96 -16.78 -16.78
N PHE A 182 2.30 -15.85 -15.88
CA PHE A 182 3.13 -14.70 -16.24
C PHE A 182 4.54 -15.12 -16.69
N LYS A 183 5.17 -16.08 -16.01
CA LYS A 183 6.44 -16.68 -16.42
C LYS A 183 6.36 -17.29 -17.80
N LYS A 184 5.31 -18.05 -18.11
CA LYS A 184 5.11 -18.67 -19.42
C LYS A 184 4.96 -17.61 -20.53
N VAL A 185 4.23 -16.53 -20.27
CA VAL A 185 3.96 -15.46 -21.24
C VAL A 185 5.18 -14.56 -21.46
N CYS A 186 5.84 -14.16 -20.37
CA CYS A 186 6.87 -13.11 -20.40
C CYS A 186 8.30 -13.65 -20.46
N GLY A 187 8.50 -14.93 -20.09
CA GLY A 187 9.81 -15.56 -19.92
C GLY A 187 10.56 -15.06 -18.68
N THR A 188 10.82 -13.76 -18.62
CA THR A 188 11.56 -13.09 -17.54
C THR A 188 10.68 -12.13 -16.74
N PRO A 189 10.98 -11.89 -15.45
CA PRO A 189 10.23 -10.91 -14.67
C PRO A 189 10.40 -9.49 -15.22
N GLU A 190 11.54 -9.12 -15.78
CA GLU A 190 11.79 -7.78 -16.33
C GLU A 190 10.81 -7.43 -17.44
N VAL A 191 10.49 -8.39 -18.33
CA VAL A 191 9.51 -8.21 -19.40
C VAL A 191 8.11 -7.96 -18.81
N PHE A 192 7.70 -8.72 -17.79
CA PHE A 192 6.42 -8.51 -17.11
C PHE A 192 6.37 -7.13 -16.43
N PHE A 193 7.37 -6.80 -15.62
CA PHE A 193 7.36 -5.59 -14.78
C PHE A 193 7.65 -4.28 -15.53
N LYS A 194 8.01 -4.36 -16.81
CA LYS A 194 8.13 -3.20 -17.69
C LYS A 194 6.84 -2.38 -17.72
N HIS A 195 5.68 -3.06 -17.82
CA HIS A 195 4.37 -2.40 -17.86
C HIS A 195 3.38 -2.93 -16.83
N CYS A 196 3.63 -4.10 -16.25
CA CYS A 196 2.73 -4.73 -15.29
C CYS A 196 3.22 -4.62 -13.84
N PHE A 197 2.31 -4.72 -12.89
CA PHE A 197 2.64 -4.90 -11.47
C PHE A 197 1.54 -5.69 -10.76
N VAL A 198 1.88 -6.39 -9.67
CA VAL A 198 0.91 -7.13 -8.86
C VAL A 198 0.85 -6.53 -7.47
N TYR A 199 -0.36 -6.25 -6.99
CA TYR A 199 -0.62 -5.62 -5.70
C TYR A 199 -1.75 -6.36 -4.97
N ASN A 200 -1.81 -6.27 -3.65
CA ASN A 200 -2.97 -6.70 -2.87
C ASN A 200 -3.65 -5.45 -2.32
N TYR A 201 -4.96 -5.32 -2.53
CA TYR A 201 -5.77 -4.21 -2.03
C TYR A 201 -5.60 -4.02 -0.51
N CYS A 202 -5.71 -5.11 0.25
CA CYS A 202 -5.55 -5.11 1.69
C CYS A 202 -4.29 -5.93 2.07
N PRO A 203 -3.32 -5.38 2.83
CA PRO A 203 -2.07 -6.07 3.10
C PRO A 203 -2.16 -7.06 4.26
N ILE A 204 -3.28 -7.14 4.99
CA ILE A 204 -3.42 -8.01 6.17
C ILE A 204 -4.19 -9.30 5.87
N ALA A 205 -3.77 -10.39 6.50
CA ALA A 205 -4.50 -11.65 6.55
C ALA A 205 -5.16 -11.83 7.92
N LEU A 206 -6.36 -12.39 7.92
CA LEU A 206 -7.18 -12.57 9.11
C LEU A 206 -7.52 -14.04 9.27
N LEU A 207 -7.34 -14.56 10.48
CA LEU A 207 -7.51 -15.98 10.76
C LEU A 207 -8.44 -16.18 11.96
N LYS A 208 -9.27 -17.21 11.88
CA LYS A 208 -10.01 -17.76 13.02
C LYS A 208 -9.07 -18.50 13.98
N SER A 209 -9.58 -18.85 15.16
CA SER A 209 -8.84 -19.61 16.18
C SER A 209 -8.36 -20.97 15.67
N ASP A 210 -9.09 -21.58 14.73
CA ASP A 210 -8.75 -22.85 14.07
C ASP A 210 -7.77 -22.69 12.88
N GLY A 211 -7.30 -21.47 12.59
CA GLY A 211 -6.42 -21.16 11.46
C GLY A 211 -7.13 -21.05 10.11
N SER A 212 -8.46 -21.13 10.07
CA SER A 212 -9.22 -20.88 8.85
C SER A 212 -9.13 -19.41 8.44
N ASN A 213 -8.92 -19.16 7.15
CA ASN A 213 -8.83 -17.81 6.60
C ASN A 213 -10.21 -17.11 6.64
N LEU A 214 -10.20 -15.85 7.06
CA LEU A 214 -11.30 -14.90 6.93
C LEU A 214 -10.94 -13.91 5.82
N THR A 215 -11.87 -13.68 4.90
CA THR A 215 -11.77 -12.58 3.96
C THR A 215 -12.35 -11.31 4.60
N PRO A 216 -12.01 -10.10 4.12
CA PRO A 216 -12.65 -8.87 4.59
C PRO A 216 -14.19 -8.93 4.57
N SER A 217 -14.78 -9.62 3.58
CA SER A 217 -16.23 -9.82 3.50
C SER A 217 -16.82 -10.70 4.59
N ASP A 218 -16.01 -11.49 5.30
CA ASP A 218 -16.46 -12.33 6.41
C ASP A 218 -16.55 -11.55 7.74
N ILE A 219 -16.12 -10.28 7.76
CA ILE A 219 -16.04 -9.43 8.95
C ILE A 219 -17.24 -8.48 8.97
N LYS A 220 -17.99 -8.49 10.09
CA LYS A 220 -19.18 -7.64 10.28
C LYS A 220 -18.88 -6.13 10.25
N ASP A 221 -17.75 -5.73 10.81
CA ASP A 221 -17.34 -4.34 10.97
C ASP A 221 -16.13 -4.02 10.07
N SER A 222 -16.13 -4.49 8.81
CA SER A 222 -15.02 -4.30 7.86
C SER A 222 -14.88 -2.88 7.30
N GLN A 223 -15.87 -2.00 7.52
CA GLN A 223 -15.93 -0.68 6.89
C GLN A 223 -14.68 0.16 7.19
N GLU A 224 -14.25 0.23 8.45
CA GLU A 224 -13.06 1.03 8.82
C GLU A 224 -11.78 0.51 8.15
N LEU A 225 -11.61 -0.82 8.09
CA LEU A 225 -10.51 -1.45 7.36
C LEU A 225 -10.57 -1.11 5.87
N GLU A 226 -11.76 -1.20 5.28
CA GLU A 226 -11.98 -0.92 3.86
C GLU A 226 -11.75 0.56 3.53
N ASP A 227 -12.20 1.49 4.36
CA ASP A 227 -11.99 2.93 4.15
C ASP A 227 -10.50 3.31 4.18
N ILE A 228 -9.75 2.72 5.11
CA ILE A 228 -8.29 2.90 5.17
C ILE A 228 -7.63 2.29 3.92
N CYS A 229 -7.97 1.06 3.56
CA CYS A 229 -7.40 0.41 2.38
C CYS A 229 -7.76 1.16 1.08
N ASP A 230 -8.99 1.64 0.92
CA ASP A 230 -9.45 2.44 -0.22
C ASP A 230 -8.61 3.70 -0.40
N LYS A 231 -8.42 4.46 0.68
CA LYS A 231 -7.65 5.70 0.67
C LYS A 231 -6.23 5.47 0.14
N TYR A 232 -5.54 4.46 0.68
CA TYR A 232 -4.16 4.18 0.31
C TYR A 232 -4.03 3.45 -1.02
N TYR A 233 -5.00 2.61 -1.37
CA TYR A 233 -5.07 2.01 -2.70
C TYR A 233 -5.25 3.08 -3.77
N PHE A 234 -6.08 4.11 -3.55
CA PHE A 234 -6.18 5.23 -4.48
C PHE A 234 -4.85 5.98 -4.64
N ARG A 235 -4.09 6.18 -3.55
CA ARG A 235 -2.75 6.77 -3.63
C ARG A 235 -1.78 5.90 -4.45
N ILE A 236 -1.86 4.58 -4.32
CA ILE A 236 -1.10 3.65 -5.17
C ILE A 236 -1.53 3.78 -6.64
N ILE A 237 -2.83 3.87 -6.93
CA ILE A 237 -3.33 4.11 -8.29
C ILE A 237 -2.80 5.43 -8.85
N GLN A 238 -2.83 6.51 -8.07
CA GLN A 238 -2.30 7.82 -8.47
C GLN A 238 -0.80 7.79 -8.76
N LEU A 239 -0.03 7.05 -7.96
CA LEU A 239 1.41 6.89 -8.17
C LEU A 239 1.70 6.05 -9.43
N LEU A 240 1.02 4.91 -9.58
CA LEU A 240 1.27 3.96 -10.67
C LEU A 240 0.69 4.38 -12.01
N GLN A 241 -0.37 5.21 -12.02
CA GLN A 241 -1.06 5.70 -13.21
C GLN A 241 -1.43 4.57 -14.20
N PRO A 242 -2.16 3.52 -13.78
CA PRO A 242 -2.55 2.45 -14.68
C PRO A 242 -3.60 2.91 -15.68
N GLU A 243 -3.49 2.40 -16.90
CA GLU A 243 -4.53 2.53 -17.92
C GLU A 243 -5.62 1.47 -17.72
N ILE A 244 -5.22 0.28 -17.25
CA ILE A 244 -6.10 -0.85 -16.99
C ILE A 244 -5.78 -1.46 -15.63
N ILE A 245 -6.81 -1.73 -14.85
CA ILE A 245 -6.71 -2.50 -13.60
C ILE A 245 -7.45 -3.82 -13.77
N VAL A 246 -6.76 -4.94 -13.50
CA VAL A 246 -7.34 -6.27 -13.50
C VAL A 246 -7.52 -6.73 -12.05
N GLY A 247 -8.76 -6.72 -11.57
CA GLY A 247 -9.12 -7.37 -10.32
C GLY A 247 -9.01 -8.90 -10.45
N ILE A 248 -8.18 -9.52 -9.62
CA ILE A 248 -8.09 -10.99 -9.52
C ILE A 248 -9.17 -11.45 -8.54
N GLY A 249 -10.35 -11.74 -9.10
CA GLY A 249 -11.57 -12.08 -8.37
C GLY A 249 -12.50 -10.90 -8.14
N ARG A 250 -13.77 -11.22 -7.90
CA ARG A 250 -14.88 -10.25 -7.81
C ARG A 250 -14.75 -9.24 -6.68
N TYR A 251 -14.14 -9.62 -5.55
CA TYR A 251 -13.94 -8.70 -4.45
C TYR A 251 -12.99 -7.56 -4.84
N ALA A 252 -11.83 -7.88 -5.42
CA ALA A 252 -10.85 -6.89 -5.86
C ALA A 252 -11.40 -5.98 -6.98
N GLU A 253 -12.14 -6.56 -7.94
CA GLU A 253 -12.87 -5.80 -8.96
C GLU A 253 -13.85 -4.80 -8.32
N LYS A 254 -14.72 -5.27 -7.42
CA LYS A 254 -15.73 -4.42 -6.76
C LYS A 254 -15.10 -3.29 -5.96
N ARG A 255 -14.07 -3.58 -5.15
CA ARG A 255 -13.36 -2.54 -4.39
C ARG A 255 -12.70 -1.51 -5.31
N THR A 256 -12.06 -1.97 -6.40
CA THR A 256 -11.46 -1.08 -7.40
C THR A 256 -12.51 -0.15 -8.01
N LEU A 257 -13.65 -0.68 -8.46
CA LEU A 257 -14.75 0.12 -9.00
C LEU A 257 -15.29 1.14 -7.98
N THR A 258 -15.44 0.74 -6.72
CA THR A 258 -15.85 1.65 -5.63
C THR A 258 -14.85 2.79 -5.47
N VAL A 259 -13.55 2.49 -5.35
CA VAL A 259 -12.50 3.51 -5.18
C VAL A 259 -12.47 4.49 -6.34
N LEU A 260 -12.50 3.98 -7.58
CA LEU A 260 -12.47 4.83 -8.78
C LEU A 260 -13.71 5.73 -8.86
N LYS A 261 -14.90 5.19 -8.59
CA LYS A 261 -16.16 5.95 -8.58
C LYS A 261 -16.14 7.07 -7.54
N SER A 262 -15.71 6.77 -6.31
CA SER A 262 -15.65 7.74 -5.21
C SER A 262 -14.67 8.88 -5.45
N ASN A 263 -13.68 8.68 -6.34
CA ASN A 263 -12.67 9.67 -6.68
C ASN A 263 -12.83 10.23 -8.11
N SER A 264 -13.97 9.97 -8.77
CA SER A 264 -14.26 10.42 -10.15
C SER A 264 -13.13 10.12 -11.15
N CYS A 265 -12.51 8.95 -11.01
CA CYS A 265 -11.41 8.51 -11.84
C CYS A 265 -11.89 7.47 -12.85
N ASP A 266 -11.63 7.70 -14.14
CA ASP A 266 -12.02 6.80 -15.22
C ASP A 266 -10.81 5.96 -15.66
N ILE A 267 -10.72 4.74 -15.15
CA ILE A 267 -9.71 3.75 -15.50
C ILE A 267 -10.44 2.46 -15.85
N GLN A 268 -10.02 1.78 -16.91
CA GLN A 268 -10.66 0.54 -17.32
C GLN A 268 -10.45 -0.55 -16.26
N VAL A 269 -11.54 -1.11 -15.74
CA VAL A 269 -11.49 -2.24 -14.80
C VAL A 269 -11.94 -3.51 -15.50
N LEU A 270 -11.13 -4.56 -15.39
CA LEU A 270 -11.45 -5.92 -15.83
C LEU A 270 -11.39 -6.88 -14.64
N CYS A 271 -12.07 -8.02 -14.75
CA CYS A 271 -12.00 -9.08 -13.75
C CYS A 271 -11.48 -10.38 -14.35
N LEU A 272 -10.35 -10.83 -13.82
CA LEU A 272 -9.84 -12.18 -14.02
C LEU A 272 -10.40 -13.06 -12.91
N VAL A 273 -10.86 -14.27 -13.25
CA VAL A 273 -11.29 -15.26 -12.24
C VAL A 273 -10.16 -15.52 -11.25
N HIS A 274 -10.45 -15.65 -9.96
CA HIS A 274 -9.42 -15.89 -8.95
C HIS A 274 -8.79 -17.30 -9.11
N PRO A 275 -7.46 -17.48 -8.96
CA PRO A 275 -6.76 -18.76 -9.19
C PRO A 275 -7.01 -19.84 -8.13
N SER A 276 -7.68 -19.50 -7.02
CA SER A 276 -7.93 -20.43 -5.90
C SER A 276 -8.65 -21.71 -6.33
N PRO A 277 -8.24 -22.87 -5.78
CA PRO A 277 -8.93 -24.14 -5.99
C PRO A 277 -10.32 -24.18 -5.35
N ARG A 278 -10.65 -23.21 -4.47
CA ARG A 278 -12.00 -23.08 -3.88
C ARG A 278 -13.03 -22.52 -4.86
N VAL A 279 -12.58 -21.92 -5.96
CA VAL A 279 -13.50 -21.49 -7.02
C VAL A 279 -14.00 -22.74 -7.74
N VAL A 280 -15.32 -22.90 -7.82
CA VAL A 280 -15.96 -24.06 -8.44
C VAL A 280 -15.55 -24.15 -9.92
N ASN A 281 -15.30 -25.38 -10.40
CA ASN A 281 -14.91 -25.67 -11.79
C ASN A 281 -13.65 -24.91 -12.28
N ASN A 282 -12.68 -24.70 -11.38
CA ASN A 282 -11.48 -23.91 -11.64
C ASN A 282 -10.18 -24.74 -11.78
N GLN A 283 -10.27 -25.92 -12.41
CA GLN A 283 -9.11 -26.82 -12.57
C GLN A 283 -8.19 -26.39 -13.72
N ASN A 284 -8.75 -25.82 -14.80
CA ASN A 284 -8.04 -25.30 -15.96
C ASN A 284 -7.78 -23.78 -15.89
N TRP A 285 -7.51 -23.27 -14.68
CA TRP A 285 -7.32 -21.83 -14.48
C TRP A 285 -6.21 -21.22 -15.35
N PRO A 286 -5.03 -21.86 -15.53
CA PRO A 286 -3.96 -21.30 -16.37
C PRO A 286 -4.45 -21.02 -17.80
N GLN A 287 -5.16 -21.97 -18.42
CA GLN A 287 -5.71 -21.81 -19.76
C GLN A 287 -6.76 -20.68 -19.82
N LYS A 288 -7.63 -20.60 -18.81
CA LYS A 288 -8.62 -19.51 -18.70
C LYS A 288 -7.94 -18.15 -18.59
N ALA A 289 -6.86 -18.04 -17.81
CA ALA A 289 -6.10 -16.81 -17.66
C ALA A 289 -5.42 -16.41 -18.97
N GLU A 290 -4.78 -17.35 -19.68
CA GLU A 290 -4.17 -17.10 -20.99
C GLU A 290 -5.23 -16.66 -22.03
N THR A 291 -6.38 -17.33 -22.09
CA THR A 291 -7.49 -16.93 -22.96
C THR A 291 -8.02 -15.54 -22.61
N PHE A 292 -8.15 -15.21 -21.32
CA PHE A 292 -8.56 -13.89 -20.87
C PHE A 292 -7.56 -12.81 -21.29
N LEU A 293 -6.27 -13.01 -21.04
CA LEU A 293 -5.22 -12.05 -21.40
C LEU A 293 -5.19 -11.79 -22.90
N LYS A 294 -5.31 -12.85 -23.72
CA LYS A 294 -5.38 -12.74 -25.18
C LYS A 294 -6.67 -12.05 -25.65
N GLY A 295 -7.82 -12.50 -25.14
CA GLY A 295 -9.13 -11.98 -25.55
C GLY A 295 -9.40 -10.54 -25.12
N LYS A 296 -8.66 -10.02 -24.14
CA LYS A 296 -8.69 -8.62 -23.70
C LYS A 296 -7.54 -7.77 -24.24
N ASP A 297 -6.74 -8.33 -25.16
CA ASP A 297 -5.58 -7.65 -25.75
C ASP A 297 -4.59 -7.10 -24.69
N LEU A 298 -4.37 -7.86 -23.62
CA LEU A 298 -3.48 -7.49 -22.52
C LEU A 298 -2.04 -7.99 -22.73
N LEU A 299 -1.85 -8.96 -23.63
CA LEU A 299 -0.53 -9.54 -23.91
C LEU A 299 0.47 -8.50 -24.44
N LYS A 300 -0.01 -7.43 -25.11
CA LYS A 300 0.84 -6.31 -25.57
C LYS A 300 1.61 -5.59 -24.47
N TYR A 301 1.19 -5.72 -23.20
CA TYR A 301 1.90 -5.18 -22.04
C TYR A 301 2.90 -6.18 -21.43
N MET A 302 2.90 -7.43 -21.89
CA MET A 302 3.63 -8.56 -21.31
C MET A 302 4.61 -9.20 -22.29
N THR A 303 4.77 -8.61 -23.47
CA THR A 303 5.71 -9.06 -24.51
C THR A 303 6.59 -7.89 -24.92
N ASN A 304 7.80 -8.19 -25.38
CA ASN A 304 8.71 -7.18 -25.93
C ASN A 304 8.25 -6.65 -27.28
#